data_AF-A0A7C2BY91-F1
#
_entry.id   AF-A0A7C2BY91-F1
#
_cell.length_a   1.000
_cell.length_b   1.000
_cell.length_c   1.000
_cell.angle_alpha   90.00
_cell.angle_beta   90.00
_cell.angle_gamma   90.00
#
_symmetry.space_group_name_H-M   'P 1'
#
loop_
_entity.id
_entity.type
_entity.pdbx_description
1 polymer ?
#
loop_
_entity_poly.entity_id
_entity_poly.type
_entity_poly.pdbx_seq_one_letter_code
_entity_poly.pdbx_strand_id
1 'polypeptide(L)'
;KGQEVMSRLLASYPQIDGVWSQDGMAEGALRALLAANLPKLPVMAGEARAGYLRLWAEAKKKYPDLKSFGVYNPPGVGASGLKVMIRLLQGKKLKPGILAGPFRNTIYVPIPGQVTDATLEEALRQIQGKPDTYVLDGIISDQQADSYFQ
;
A
#
# COMPACT_ATOMS: atom_id res chain seq x y z
N LYS A 1 0.99 17.24 -5.90
CA LYS A 1 -0.47 17.45 -5.71
C LYS A 1 -0.94 17.15 -4.29
N GLY A 2 -0.60 15.99 -3.68
CA GLY A 2 -1.01 15.66 -2.31
C GLY A 2 -0.70 16.72 -1.25
N GLN A 3 0.51 17.29 -1.28
CA GLN A 3 0.91 18.36 -0.35
C GLN A 3 0.05 19.62 -0.49
N GLU A 4 -0.17 20.10 -1.71
CA GLU A 4 -0.99 21.30 -1.99
C GLU A 4 -2.43 21.12 -1.51
N VAL A 5 -3.04 19.96 -1.78
CA VAL A 5 -4.40 19.64 -1.33
C VAL A 5 -4.47 19.59 0.19
N MET A 6 -3.53 18.92 0.84
CA MET A 6 -3.49 18.82 2.29
C MET A 6 -3.30 20.19 2.96
N SER A 7 -2.44 21.05 2.42
CA SER A 7 -2.28 22.42 2.92
C SER A 7 -3.58 23.23 2.83
N ARG A 8 -4.35 23.08 1.74
CA ARG A 8 -5.68 23.71 1.62
C ARG A 8 -6.68 23.16 2.61
N LEU A 9 -6.67 21.84 2.84
CA LEU A 9 -7.53 21.19 3.83
C LEU A 9 -7.22 21.70 5.25
N LEU A 10 -5.94 21.83 5.62
CA LEU A 10 -5.53 22.37 6.93
C LEU A 10 -5.97 23.81 7.13
N ALA A 11 -5.95 24.63 6.08
CA ALA A 11 -6.43 26.02 6.15
C ALA A 11 -7.95 26.10 6.35
N SER A 12 -8.70 25.10 5.87
CA SER A 12 -10.17 25.06 5.94
C SER A 12 -10.69 24.33 7.18
N TYR A 13 -9.93 23.33 7.65
CA TYR A 13 -10.27 22.45 8.76
C TYR A 13 -9.10 22.43 9.73
N PRO A 14 -9.09 23.30 10.76
CA PRO A 14 -7.97 23.44 11.68
C PRO A 14 -7.76 22.21 12.59
N GLN A 15 -8.78 21.36 12.71
CA GLN A 15 -8.72 20.10 13.46
C GLN A 15 -9.04 18.94 12.52
N ILE A 16 -8.03 18.09 12.30
CA ILE A 16 -8.13 16.87 11.52
C ILE A 16 -7.51 15.77 12.36
N ASP A 17 -8.27 14.72 12.66
CA ASP A 17 -7.80 13.58 13.46
C ASP A 17 -7.22 12.45 12.61
N GLY A 18 -7.58 12.39 11.33
CA GLY A 18 -7.16 11.34 10.41
C GLY A 18 -7.07 11.81 8.97
N VAL A 19 -6.07 11.31 8.25
CA VAL A 19 -5.92 11.51 6.81
C VAL A 19 -5.76 10.16 6.15
N TRP A 20 -6.70 9.84 5.28
CA TRP A 20 -6.63 8.65 4.42
C TRP A 20 -6.42 9.09 2.98
N SER A 21 -5.42 8.51 2.34
CA SER A 21 -5.12 8.75 0.93
C SER A 21 -4.75 7.44 0.24
N GLN A 22 -4.86 7.46 -1.09
CA GLN A 22 -4.44 6.36 -1.96
C GLN A 22 -3.18 6.75 -2.74
N ASP A 23 -2.45 5.75 -3.22
CA ASP A 23 -1.25 5.93 -4.04
C ASP A 23 -0.19 6.83 -3.36
N GLY A 24 0.65 7.51 -4.13
CA GLY A 24 1.73 8.38 -3.65
C GLY A 24 1.28 9.68 -2.98
N MET A 25 -0.02 9.91 -2.77
CA MET A 25 -0.52 11.16 -2.19
C MET A 25 -0.20 11.28 -0.69
N ALA A 26 -0.10 10.14 0.01
CA ALA A 26 0.16 10.07 1.45
C ALA A 26 1.47 10.76 1.86
N GLU A 27 2.51 10.62 1.04
CA GLU A 27 3.80 11.28 1.28
C GLU A 27 3.66 12.80 1.20
N GLY A 28 3.00 13.31 0.16
CA GLY A 28 2.74 14.75 0.04
C GLY A 28 1.89 15.28 1.19
N ALA A 29 0.85 14.55 1.60
CA ALA A 29 0.02 14.93 2.73
C ALA A 29 0.83 14.99 4.05
N LEU A 30 1.67 13.99 4.32
CA LEU A 30 2.54 14.00 5.49
C LEU A 30 3.54 15.17 5.45
N ARG A 31 4.11 15.51 4.28
CA ARG A 31 4.97 16.70 4.13
C ARG A 31 4.26 17.99 4.49
N ALA A 32 3.00 18.16 4.07
CA ALA A 32 2.19 19.33 4.43
C ALA A 32 1.95 19.41 5.94
N LEU A 33 1.59 18.29 6.56
CA LEU A 33 1.36 18.20 8.00
C LEU A 33 2.61 18.50 8.83
N LEU A 34 3.77 17.99 8.39
CA LEU A 34 5.06 18.28 9.02
C LEU A 34 5.41 19.77 8.91
N ALA A 35 5.16 20.39 7.75
CA ALA A 35 5.39 21.82 7.52
C ALA A 35 4.45 22.71 8.33
N ALA A 36 3.23 22.26 8.62
CA ALA A 36 2.27 22.98 9.46
C ALA A 36 2.67 23.02 10.96
N ASN A 37 3.66 22.21 11.37
CA ASN A 37 4.22 22.21 12.73
C ASN A 37 3.16 22.11 13.84
N LEU A 38 2.17 21.22 13.62
CA LEU A 38 1.07 21.00 14.55
C LEU A 38 1.60 20.39 15.86
N PRO A 39 0.95 20.64 17.01
CA PRO A 39 1.33 20.02 18.28
C PRO A 39 1.19 18.49 18.25
N LYS A 40 0.26 17.99 17.45
CA LYS A 40 0.03 16.56 17.22
C LYS A 40 -0.35 16.35 15.76
N LEU A 41 0.17 15.28 15.17
CA LEU A 41 -0.21 14.87 13.81
C LEU A 41 -1.46 13.97 13.83
N PRO A 42 -2.33 14.06 12.80
CA PRO A 42 -3.41 13.10 12.61
C PRO A 42 -2.89 11.69 12.37
N VAL A 43 -3.75 10.70 12.58
CA VAL A 43 -3.48 9.33 12.12
C VAL A 43 -3.40 9.33 10.59
N MET A 44 -2.40 8.67 10.04
CA MET A 44 -2.19 8.62 8.59
C MET A 44 -2.47 7.22 8.04
N ALA A 45 -3.17 7.13 6.90
CA ALA A 45 -3.26 5.90 6.11
C ALA A 45 -2.89 6.19 4.66
N GLY A 46 -1.92 5.44 4.14
CA GLY A 46 -1.38 5.58 2.79
C GLY A 46 -0.95 4.26 2.17
N GLU A 47 -0.45 4.31 0.94
CA GLU A 47 0.16 3.16 0.29
C GLU A 47 1.58 2.92 0.82
N ALA A 48 2.01 1.66 0.91
CA ALA A 48 3.34 1.23 1.34
C ALA A 48 4.43 1.51 0.29
N ARG A 49 4.51 2.77 -0.14
CA ARG A 49 5.50 3.32 -1.04
C ARG A 49 6.75 3.73 -0.26
N ALA A 50 7.92 3.47 -0.81
CA ALA A 50 9.20 3.62 -0.14
C ALA A 50 9.45 5.03 0.40
N GLY A 51 9.14 6.07 -0.39
CA GLY A 51 9.26 7.47 0.04
C GLY A 51 8.36 7.82 1.23
N TYR A 52 7.12 7.31 1.23
CA TYR A 52 6.20 7.49 2.34
C TYR A 52 6.67 6.79 3.61
N LEU A 53 7.15 5.54 3.52
CA LEU A 53 7.65 4.79 4.67
C LEU A 53 8.88 5.45 5.30
N ARG A 54 9.81 5.95 4.48
CA ARG A 54 10.96 6.73 4.96
C ARG A 54 10.53 8.01 5.65
N LEU A 55 9.61 8.77 5.04
CA LEU A 55 9.09 10.00 5.63
C LEU A 55 8.34 9.73 6.94
N TRP A 56 7.58 8.64 7.03
CA TRP A 56 6.92 8.21 8.25
C TRP A 56 7.95 7.93 9.36
N ALA A 57 8.99 7.16 9.07
CA ALA A 57 10.04 6.86 10.04
C ALA A 57 10.76 8.15 10.52
N GLU A 58 11.05 9.08 9.60
CA GLU A 58 11.61 10.38 9.95
C GLU A 58 10.65 11.22 10.80
N ALA A 59 9.37 11.26 10.43
CA ALA A 59 8.35 11.99 11.17
C ALA A 59 8.23 11.49 12.62
N LYS A 60 8.36 10.18 12.86
CA LYS A 60 8.32 9.61 14.22
C LYS A 60 9.44 10.10 15.13
N LYS A 61 10.59 10.56 14.59
CA LYS A 61 11.65 11.16 15.42
C LYS A 61 11.20 12.44 16.11
N LYS A 62 10.35 13.24 15.43
CA LYS A 62 9.76 14.47 15.98
C LYS A 62 8.41 14.22 16.65
N TYR A 63 7.63 13.28 16.13
CA TYR A 63 6.29 12.94 16.59
C TYR A 63 6.24 11.46 16.97
N PRO A 64 6.79 11.08 18.15
CA PRO A 64 6.87 9.66 18.55
C PRO A 64 5.51 8.96 18.61
N ASP A 65 4.45 9.73 18.91
CA ASP A 65 3.08 9.25 18.99
C ASP A 65 2.35 9.16 17.63
N LEU A 66 3.00 9.55 16.51
CA LEU A 66 2.40 9.43 15.18
C LEU A 66 2.03 7.97 14.91
N LYS A 67 0.73 7.77 14.65
CA LYS A 67 0.15 6.50 14.19
C LYS A 67 -0.06 6.54 12.70
N SER A 68 0.37 5.50 12.02
CA SER A 68 0.23 5.41 10.58
C SER A 68 0.12 3.96 10.09
N PHE A 69 -0.34 3.81 8.85
CA PHE A 69 -0.57 2.53 8.21
C PHE A 69 -0.22 2.60 6.71
N GLY A 70 0.52 1.62 6.22
CA GLY A 70 0.90 1.46 4.82
C GLY A 70 0.25 0.23 4.19
N VAL A 71 -0.73 0.42 3.31
CA VAL A 71 -1.39 -0.69 2.59
C VAL A 71 -0.50 -1.13 1.43
N TYR A 72 -0.31 -2.44 1.22
CA TYR A 72 0.31 -2.92 -0.02
C TYR A 72 -0.74 -2.86 -1.13
N ASN A 73 -0.36 -2.27 -2.26
CA ASN A 73 -1.19 -2.20 -3.46
C ASN A 73 -0.39 -2.79 -4.64
N PRO A 74 -0.20 -4.12 -4.66
CA PRO A 74 0.87 -4.76 -5.42
C PRO A 74 0.64 -4.67 -6.94
N PRO A 75 1.47 -3.94 -7.71
CA PRO A 75 1.40 -3.96 -9.17
C PRO A 75 1.65 -5.35 -9.76
N GLY A 76 2.37 -6.21 -9.03
CA GLY A 76 2.64 -7.61 -9.35
C GLY A 76 1.40 -8.48 -9.54
N VAL A 77 0.20 -7.99 -9.23
CA VAL A 77 -1.07 -8.63 -9.60
C VAL A 77 -1.16 -8.90 -11.11
N GLY A 78 -0.57 -8.07 -11.97
CA GLY A 78 -0.52 -8.31 -13.41
C GLY A 78 0.30 -9.56 -13.77
N ALA A 79 1.46 -9.74 -13.16
CA ALA A 79 2.28 -10.94 -13.31
C ALA A 79 1.59 -12.19 -12.73
N SER A 80 0.84 -12.01 -11.64
CA SER A 80 0.00 -13.07 -11.06
C SER A 80 -1.10 -13.51 -12.04
N GLY A 81 -1.74 -12.55 -12.71
CA GLY A 81 -2.71 -12.82 -13.78
C GLY A 81 -2.09 -13.60 -14.95
N LEU A 82 -0.89 -13.23 -15.38
CA LEU A 82 -0.17 -13.96 -16.43
C LEU A 82 0.11 -15.43 -16.05
N LYS A 83 0.50 -15.69 -14.80
CA LYS A 83 0.69 -17.08 -14.30
C LYS A 83 -0.58 -17.91 -14.41
N VAL A 84 -1.75 -17.33 -14.10
CA VAL A 84 -3.05 -17.98 -14.26
C VAL A 84 -3.39 -18.16 -15.74
N MET A 85 -3.17 -17.14 -16.58
CA MET A 85 -3.45 -17.20 -18.01
C MET A 85 -2.66 -18.30 -18.72
N ILE A 86 -1.38 -18.48 -18.39
CA ILE A 86 -0.54 -19.56 -18.96
C ILE A 86 -1.16 -20.93 -18.68
N ARG A 87 -1.65 -21.17 -17.47
CA ARG A 87 -2.27 -22.45 -17.08
C ARG A 87 -3.57 -22.71 -17.83
N LEU A 88 -4.38 -21.68 -18.06
CA LEU A 88 -5.56 -21.76 -18.92
C LEU A 88 -5.18 -22.12 -20.37
N LEU A 89 -4.14 -21.48 -20.93
CA LEU A 89 -3.64 -21.78 -22.27
C LEU A 89 -3.05 -23.20 -22.41
N GLN A 90 -2.52 -23.76 -21.32
CA GLN A 90 -2.07 -25.15 -21.24
C GLN A 90 -3.23 -26.15 -21.09
N GLY A 91 -4.48 -25.68 -21.10
CA GLY A 91 -5.68 -26.53 -21.00
C GLY A 91 -6.04 -26.94 -19.57
N LYS A 92 -5.38 -26.41 -18.53
CA LYS A 92 -5.79 -26.66 -17.14
C LYS A 92 -7.17 -26.05 -16.89
N LYS A 93 -7.98 -26.72 -16.08
CA LYS A 93 -9.33 -26.24 -15.74
C LYS A 93 -9.32 -25.60 -14.36
N LEU A 94 -10.03 -24.48 -14.21
CA LEU A 94 -10.22 -23.88 -12.89
C LEU A 94 -11.01 -24.83 -12.00
N LYS A 95 -10.68 -24.83 -10.70
CA LYS A 95 -11.46 -25.51 -9.68
C LYS A 95 -12.87 -24.89 -9.60
N PRO A 96 -13.92 -25.70 -9.35
CA PRO A 96 -15.24 -25.16 -9.08
C PRO A 96 -15.21 -24.20 -7.89
N GLY A 97 -15.93 -23.08 -8.00
CA GLY A 97 -16.06 -22.11 -6.90
C GLY A 97 -14.88 -21.13 -6.74
N ILE A 98 -13.81 -21.23 -7.53
CA ILE A 98 -12.68 -20.28 -7.42
C ILE A 98 -13.00 -18.88 -7.96
N LEU A 99 -13.96 -18.79 -8.88
CA LEU A 99 -14.41 -17.52 -9.45
C LEU A 99 -15.38 -16.83 -8.49
N ALA A 100 -15.00 -15.62 -8.09
CA ALA A 100 -15.70 -14.74 -7.17
C ALA A 100 -16.06 -13.40 -7.84
N GLY A 101 -16.47 -12.44 -7.02
CA GLY A 101 -16.92 -11.12 -7.45
C GLY A 101 -18.36 -11.10 -7.98
N PRO A 102 -18.93 -9.91 -8.19
CA PRO A 102 -20.32 -9.74 -8.58
C PRO A 102 -20.67 -10.40 -9.92
N PHE A 103 -19.67 -10.61 -10.78
CA PHE A 103 -19.82 -11.20 -12.12
C PHE A 103 -19.31 -12.64 -12.21
N ARG A 104 -18.90 -13.25 -11.09
CA ARG A 104 -18.39 -14.64 -11.02
C ARG A 104 -17.29 -14.95 -12.05
N ASN A 105 -16.40 -14.00 -12.27
CA ASN A 105 -15.32 -14.05 -13.25
C ASN A 105 -13.97 -13.58 -12.70
N THR A 106 -13.86 -13.38 -11.37
CA THR A 106 -12.66 -12.83 -10.73
C THR A 106 -11.99 -13.89 -9.86
N ILE A 107 -10.66 -14.02 -9.95
CA ILE A 107 -9.87 -14.72 -8.94
C ILE A 107 -9.26 -13.66 -8.03
N TYR A 108 -9.58 -13.70 -6.74
CA TYR A 108 -8.94 -12.80 -5.78
C TYR A 108 -7.55 -13.32 -5.43
N VAL A 109 -6.55 -12.50 -5.73
CA VAL A 109 -5.16 -12.73 -5.35
C VAL A 109 -4.95 -12.17 -3.94
N PRO A 110 -4.30 -12.90 -3.02
CA PRO A 110 -4.03 -12.39 -1.69
C PRO A 110 -3.14 -11.15 -1.74
N ILE A 111 -3.50 -10.13 -0.97
CA ILE A 111 -2.63 -8.98 -0.73
C ILE A 111 -1.48 -9.47 0.16
N PRO A 112 -0.21 -9.26 -0.22
CA PRO A 112 0.95 -9.87 0.43
C PRO A 112 1.21 -9.35 1.85
N GLY A 113 0.64 -8.20 2.24
CA GLY A 113 0.77 -7.68 3.59
C GLY A 113 0.37 -6.22 3.76
N GLN A 114 0.82 -5.66 4.87
CA GLN A 114 0.62 -4.26 5.26
C GLN A 114 1.78 -3.82 6.17
N VAL A 115 2.09 -2.52 6.16
CA VAL A 115 3.05 -1.91 7.09
C VAL A 115 2.30 -1.22 8.22
N THR A 116 2.69 -1.55 9.44
CA THR A 116 2.21 -0.93 10.69
C THR A 116 3.40 -0.35 11.45
N ASP A 117 3.15 0.37 12.56
CA ASP A 117 4.21 0.79 13.48
C ASP A 117 5.16 -0.37 13.85
N ALA A 118 4.62 -1.58 14.07
CA ALA A 118 5.38 -2.75 14.50
C ALA A 118 6.24 -3.36 13.38
N THR A 119 5.89 -3.12 12.11
CA THR A 119 6.58 -3.70 10.95
C THR A 119 7.34 -2.67 10.12
N LEU A 120 7.35 -1.40 10.55
CA LEU A 120 7.98 -0.30 9.81
C LEU A 120 9.48 -0.51 9.63
N GLU A 121 10.21 -0.94 10.65
CA GLU A 121 11.66 -1.17 10.55
C GLU A 121 12.01 -2.28 9.54
N GLU A 122 11.22 -3.35 9.52
CA GLU A 122 11.39 -4.44 8.56
C GLU A 122 11.09 -3.96 7.14
N ALA A 123 10.00 -3.21 6.96
CA ALA A 123 9.67 -2.61 5.68
C ALA A 123 10.78 -1.67 5.17
N LEU A 124 11.39 -0.88 6.06
CA LEU A 124 12.52 0.00 5.72
C LEU A 124 13.74 -0.79 5.24
N ARG A 125 14.03 -1.97 5.83
CA ARG A 125 15.09 -2.87 5.35
C ARG A 125 14.78 -3.41 3.96
N GLN A 126 13.53 -3.81 3.70
CA GLN A 126 13.12 -4.33 2.38
C GLN A 126 13.27 -3.30 1.25
N ILE A 127 13.02 -2.02 1.55
CA ILE A 127 13.13 -0.93 0.56
C ILE A 127 14.53 -0.28 0.51
N GLN A 128 15.53 -0.86 1.18
CA GLN A 128 16.89 -0.32 1.19
C GLN A 128 17.47 -0.28 -0.24
N GLY A 129 18.02 0.86 -0.64
CA GLY A 129 18.54 1.09 -2.00
C GLY A 129 17.46 1.20 -3.08
N LYS A 130 16.17 1.13 -2.74
CA LYS A 130 15.05 1.33 -3.68
C LYS A 130 14.69 2.82 -3.79
N PRO A 131 14.30 3.30 -4.99
CA PRO A 131 13.85 4.69 -5.18
C PRO A 131 12.57 4.94 -4.38
N ASP A 132 12.27 6.22 -4.09
CA ASP A 132 11.05 6.60 -3.35
C ASP A 132 9.77 6.14 -4.05
N THR A 133 9.81 5.97 -5.37
CA THR A 133 8.69 5.47 -6.17
C THR A 133 8.46 3.97 -6.04
N TYR A 134 9.35 3.20 -5.45
CA TYR A 134 9.16 1.77 -5.24
C TYR A 134 7.98 1.51 -4.30
N VAL A 135 7.19 0.48 -4.59
CA VAL A 135 6.06 0.03 -3.76
C VAL A 135 6.34 -1.38 -3.30
N LEU A 136 6.00 -1.68 -2.05
CA LEU A 136 6.04 -3.06 -1.59
C LEU A 136 4.98 -3.87 -2.34
N ASP A 137 5.42 -4.98 -2.92
CA ASP A 137 4.72 -5.70 -3.99
C ASP A 137 4.58 -7.18 -3.66
N GLY A 138 3.79 -7.91 -4.45
CA GLY A 138 3.59 -9.34 -4.33
C GLY A 138 3.14 -9.97 -5.65
N ILE A 139 3.71 -11.13 -5.95
CA ILE A 139 3.32 -11.97 -7.08
C ILE A 139 3.06 -13.36 -6.52
N ILE A 140 1.95 -13.99 -6.92
CA ILE A 140 1.67 -15.36 -6.49
C ILE A 140 2.77 -16.32 -6.97
N SER A 141 3.11 -17.29 -6.12
CA SER A 141 4.01 -18.38 -6.51
C SER A 141 3.36 -19.28 -7.57
N ASP A 142 4.15 -20.12 -8.23
CA ASP A 142 3.59 -21.11 -9.15
C ASP A 142 2.68 -22.11 -8.42
N GLN A 143 3.05 -22.52 -7.20
CA GLN A 143 2.20 -23.36 -6.37
C GLN A 143 0.85 -22.72 -6.04
N GLN A 144 0.84 -21.41 -5.72
CA GLN A 144 -0.40 -20.68 -5.50
C GLN A 144 -1.24 -20.59 -6.78
N ALA A 145 -0.60 -20.28 -7.91
CA ALA A 145 -1.29 -20.28 -9.20
C ALA A 145 -1.87 -21.65 -9.53
N ASP A 146 -1.12 -22.74 -9.32
CA ASP A 146 -1.58 -24.12 -9.54
C ASP A 146 -2.71 -24.51 -8.58
N SER A 147 -2.76 -23.93 -7.38
CA SER A 147 -3.83 -24.20 -6.41
C SER A 147 -5.22 -23.81 -6.92
N TYR A 148 -5.31 -22.94 -7.94
CA TYR A 148 -6.57 -22.54 -8.58
C TYR A 148 -7.11 -23.54 -9.61
N PHE A 149 -6.31 -24.55 -9.99
CA PHE A 149 -6.61 -25.48 -11.07
C PHE A 149 -6.78 -26.92 -10.59
N GLN A 150 -7.53 -27.71 -11.36
CA GLN A 150 -7.70 -29.16 -11.24
C GLN A 150 -7.22 -29.87 -12.50
#